data_AF-A0A0X8GL43-F1
#
_entry.id   AF-A0A0X8GL43-F1
#
_cell.length_a   1.000
_cell.length_b   1.000
_cell.length_c   1.000
_cell.angle_alpha   90.00
_cell.angle_beta   90.00
_cell.angle_gamma   90.00
#
_symmetry.space_group_name_H-M   'P 1'
#
loop_
_entity.id
_entity.type
_entity.pdbx_description
1 polymer ?
#
loop_
_entity_poly.entity_id
_entity_poly.type
_entity_poly.pdbx_seq_one_letter_code
_entity_poly.pdbx_strand_id
1 'polypeptide(L)'
;MEKQHVLRKGQVLRGYLRAGTQILVQRGKLHLQYTPHYMGELLLPQNRVLLEGEFELIEEAGWVSLAGDGVEIHIIDTSSVRRWAWKIQALLAGF
;
A
#
# COMPACT_ATOMS: atom_id res chain seq x y z
N MET A 1 7.17 4.41 8.04
CA MET A 1 6.86 3.53 9.18
C MET A 1 6.53 2.18 8.60
N GLU A 2 7.18 1.13 9.09
CA GLU A 2 7.00 -0.25 8.61
C GLU A 2 6.08 -1.02 9.56
N LYS A 3 5.15 -1.79 8.99
CA LYS A 3 4.26 -2.68 9.74
C LYS A 3 4.18 -4.04 9.07
N GLN A 4 4.46 -5.07 9.85
CA GLN A 4 4.27 -6.46 9.45
C GLN A 4 2.86 -6.92 9.84
N HIS A 5 2.20 -7.64 8.94
CA HIS A 5 0.89 -8.21 9.16
C HIS A 5 0.84 -9.66 8.69
N VAL A 6 0.18 -10.51 9.47
CA VAL A 6 -0.18 -11.87 9.08
C VAL A 6 -1.69 -11.92 8.92
N LEU A 7 -2.18 -12.14 7.70
CA LEU A 7 -3.60 -12.27 7.41
C LEU A 7 -3.98 -13.75 7.44
N ARG A 8 -4.75 -14.15 8.44
CA ARG A 8 -5.25 -15.53 8.56
C ARG A 8 -6.39 -15.77 7.57
N LYS A 9 -6.73 -17.03 7.35
CA LYS A 9 -7.85 -17.45 6.51
C LYS A 9 -9.13 -16.64 6.80
N GLY A 10 -9.69 -16.04 5.75
CA GLY A 10 -10.92 -15.26 5.83
C GLY A 10 -10.77 -13.87 6.45
N GLN A 11 -9.56 -13.47 6.88
CA GLN A 11 -9.31 -12.10 7.32
C GLN A 11 -9.09 -11.16 6.14
N VAL A 12 -9.66 -9.98 6.25
CA VAL A 12 -9.47 -8.88 5.30
C VAL A 12 -9.00 -7.66 6.09
N LEU A 13 -7.84 -7.13 5.74
CA LEU A 13 -7.36 -5.86 6.25
C LEU A 13 -7.85 -4.76 5.30
N ARG A 14 -8.58 -3.78 5.84
CA ARG A 14 -9.03 -2.60 5.10
C ARG A 14 -8.41 -1.36 5.70
N GLY A 15 -7.87 -0.49 4.85
CA GLY A 15 -7.23 0.73 5.32
C GLY A 15 -7.05 1.74 4.21
N TYR A 16 -6.93 3.01 4.61
CA TYR A 16 -6.51 4.08 3.72
C TYR A 16 -4.98 4.06 3.61
N LEU A 17 -4.47 3.91 2.39
CA LEU A 17 -3.04 3.92 2.09
C LEU A 17 -2.68 5.18 1.32
N ARG A 18 -1.53 5.75 1.63
CA ARG A 18 -1.03 6.97 0.97
C ARG A 18 -0.24 6.61 -0.28
N ALA A 19 -0.22 7.54 -1.24
CA ALA A 19 0.71 7.48 -2.35
C ALA A 19 2.16 7.34 -1.84
N GLY A 20 2.93 6.43 -2.44
CA GLY A 20 4.28 6.06 -2.02
C GLY A 20 4.35 4.96 -0.94
N THR A 21 3.21 4.43 -0.48
CA THR A 21 3.20 3.23 0.37
C THR A 21 3.58 2.01 -0.48
N GLN A 22 4.44 1.15 0.05
CA GLN A 22 4.79 -0.14 -0.58
C GLN A 22 4.18 -1.28 0.22
N ILE A 23 3.65 -2.28 -0.49
CA ILE A 23 3.13 -3.53 0.09
C ILE A 23 3.97 -4.66 -0.48
N LEU A 24 4.71 -5.37 0.37
CA LEU A 24 5.53 -6.52 0.00
C LEU A 24 4.90 -7.80 0.54
N VAL A 25 4.79 -8.83 -0.29
CA VAL A 25 4.38 -10.17 0.16
C VAL A 25 5.63 -10.96 0.54
N GLN A 26 5.80 -11.22 1.83
CA GLN A 26 6.91 -12.03 2.32
C GLN A 26 6.65 -13.51 2.15
N ARG A 27 5.39 -13.94 2.28
CA ARG A 27 5.00 -15.34 2.14
C ARG A 27 3.55 -15.48 1.73
N GLY A 28 3.28 -16.40 0.81
CA GLY A 28 1.92 -16.75 0.38
C GLY A 28 1.39 -15.89 -0.76
N LYS A 29 0.07 -15.72 -0.82
CA LYS A 29 -0.64 -15.04 -1.91
C LYS A 29 -1.55 -13.94 -1.37
N LEU A 30 -1.37 -12.72 -1.88
CA LEU A 30 -2.15 -11.55 -1.50
C LEU A 30 -3.09 -11.14 -2.63
N HIS A 31 -4.34 -10.91 -2.30
CA HIS A 31 -5.32 -10.26 -3.16
C HIS A 31 -5.50 -8.81 -2.70
N LEU A 32 -5.32 -7.87 -3.62
CA LEU A 32 -5.51 -6.45 -3.40
C LEU A 32 -6.70 -6.00 -4.21
N GLN A 33 -7.57 -5.22 -3.58
CA GLN A 33 -8.70 -4.59 -4.23
C GLN A 33 -8.66 -3.10 -3.90
N TYR A 34 -8.51 -2.29 -4.94
CA TYR A 34 -8.61 -0.84 -4.84
C TYR A 34 -10.09 -0.45 -4.85
N THR A 35 -10.46 0.38 -3.88
CA THR A 35 -11.79 1.01 -3.88
C THR A 35 -11.68 2.30 -4.70
N PRO A 36 -12.61 2.57 -5.64
CA PRO A 36 -12.58 3.80 -6.41
C PRO A 36 -12.56 5.04 -5.50
N HIS A 37 -11.82 6.06 -5.94
CA HIS A 37 -11.48 7.25 -5.14
C HIS A 37 -12.69 8.15 -4.85
N TYR A 38 -13.78 8.02 -5.62
CA TYR A 38 -14.99 8.83 -5.49
C TYR A 38 -16.25 7.96 -5.46
N MET A 39 -17.15 8.24 -4.52
CA MET A 39 -18.52 7.72 -4.57
C MET A 39 -19.22 8.35 -5.79
N GLY A 40 -19.22 7.65 -6.92
CA GLY A 40 -19.87 8.10 -8.15
C GLY A 40 -19.14 7.70 -9.44
N GLU A 41 -17.84 7.40 -9.34
CA GLU A 41 -17.11 6.82 -10.47
C GLU A 41 -17.38 5.31 -10.54
N LEU A 42 -18.05 4.89 -11.60
CA LEU A 42 -18.34 3.50 -11.92
C LEU A 42 -17.09 2.83 -12.51
N LEU A 43 -15.95 2.98 -11.83
CA LEU A 43 -14.71 2.32 -12.19
C LEU A 43 -14.78 0.89 -11.66
N LEU A 44 -14.49 -0.07 -12.52
CA LEU A 44 -14.39 -1.47 -12.14
C LEU A 44 -13.35 -1.60 -11.02
N PRO A 45 -13.65 -2.33 -9.93
CA PRO A 45 -12.67 -2.58 -8.89
C PRO A 45 -11.41 -3.16 -9.51
N GLN A 46 -10.30 -2.45 -9.36
CA GLN A 46 -9.01 -2.97 -9.83
C GLN A 46 -8.55 -4.00 -8.81
N ASN A 47 -8.58 -5.26 -9.25
CA ASN A 47 -8.09 -6.38 -8.47
C ASN A 47 -6.70 -6.75 -8.95
N ARG A 48 -5.76 -6.81 -8.01
CA ARG A 48 -4.39 -7.28 -8.26
C ARG A 48 -4.10 -8.46 -7.36
N VAL A 49 -3.28 -9.37 -7.86
CA VAL A 49 -2.79 -10.52 -7.10
C VAL A 49 -1.28 -10.39 -7.03
N LEU A 50 -0.73 -10.49 -5.82
CA LEU A 50 0.70 -10.56 -5.58
C LEU A 50 1.06 -11.94 -5.02
N LEU A 51 2.16 -12.48 -5.51
CA LEU A 51 2.78 -13.71 -5.05
C LEU A 51 3.95 -13.41 -4.11
N GLU A 52 4.48 -14.46 -3.49
CA GLU A 52 5.65 -14.36 -2.62
C GLU A 52 6.83 -13.67 -3.32
N GLY A 53 7.43 -12.68 -2.63
CA GLY A 53 8.52 -11.86 -3.15
C GLY A 53 8.07 -10.69 -4.02
N GLU A 54 6.80 -10.62 -4.42
CA GLU A 54 6.26 -9.50 -5.19
C GLU A 54 5.85 -8.35 -4.28
N PHE A 55 5.91 -7.13 -4.84
CA PHE A 55 5.46 -5.93 -4.16
C PHE A 55 4.57 -5.08 -5.05
N GLU A 56 3.80 -4.21 -4.40
CA GLU A 56 3.00 -3.18 -5.04
C GLU A 56 3.34 -1.80 -4.48
N LEU A 57 3.52 -0.84 -5.38
CA LEU A 57 3.65 0.57 -5.04
C LEU A 57 2.27 1.23 -5.20
N ILE A 58 1.78 1.85 -4.13
CA ILE A 58 0.57 2.66 -4.17
C ILE A 58 0.91 3.98 -4.85
N GLU A 59 0.52 4.15 -6.11
CA GLU A 59 0.76 5.38 -6.88
C GLU A 59 -0.15 6.53 -6.44
N GLU A 60 -1.42 6.22 -6.16
CA GLU A 60 -2.45 7.17 -5.74
C GLU A 60 -3.03 6.81 -4.37
N ALA A 61 -3.29 7.82 -3.53
CA ALA A 61 -3.77 7.60 -2.17
C ALA A 61 -5.25 7.20 -2.15
N GLY A 62 -5.60 6.08 -1.50
CA GLY A 62 -6.95 5.53 -1.55
C GLY A 62 -7.22 4.41 -0.54
N TRP A 63 -8.48 3.95 -0.52
CA TRP A 63 -8.90 2.82 0.31
C TRP A 63 -8.57 1.50 -0.38
N VAL A 64 -7.82 0.64 0.32
CA VAL A 64 -7.40 -0.66 -0.19
C VAL A 64 -7.91 -1.76 0.74
N SER A 65 -8.43 -2.83 0.13
CA SER A 65 -8.73 -4.09 0.82
C SER A 65 -7.66 -5.11 0.48
N LEU A 66 -7.09 -5.73 1.51
CA LEU A 66 -6.04 -6.75 1.42
C LEU A 66 -6.59 -8.05 2.00
N ALA A 67 -6.57 -9.12 1.21
CA ALA A 67 -7.06 -10.43 1.61
C ALA A 67 -6.09 -11.54 1.22
N GLY A 68 -5.98 -12.57 2.06
CA GLY A 68 -5.21 -13.76 1.75
C GLY A 68 -5.46 -14.85 2.77
N ASP A 69 -4.92 -16.04 2.51
CA ASP A 69 -5.06 -17.20 3.39
C ASP A 69 -3.70 -17.56 3.98
N GLY A 70 -3.43 -17.07 5.19
CA GLY A 70 -2.13 -17.26 5.86
C GLY A 70 -0.99 -16.47 5.23
N VAL A 71 -1.30 -15.33 4.59
CA VAL A 71 -0.31 -14.49 3.91
C VAL A 71 0.39 -13.57 4.90
N GLU A 72 1.70 -13.40 4.70
CA GLU A 72 2.54 -12.51 5.48
C GLU A 72 2.99 -11.33 4.61
N ILE A 73 2.74 -10.12 5.09
CA ILE A 73 2.95 -8.89 4.32
C ILE A 73 3.67 -7.83 5.15
N HIS A 74 4.47 -7.01 4.47
CA HIS A 74 5.05 -5.78 5.00
C HIS A 74 4.42 -4.57 4.31
N ILE A 75 3.94 -3.62 5.10
CA ILE A 75 3.45 -2.33 4.63
C ILE A 75 4.44 -1.25 5.05
N ILE A 76 5.04 -0.58 4.07
CA ILE A 76 6.11 0.40 4.26
C ILE A 76 5.60 1.76 3.78
N ASP A 77 5.30 2.66 4.72
CA ASP A 77 4.95 4.05 4.41
C ASP A 77 6.23 4.91 4.32
N THR A 78 6.55 5.39 3.11
CA THR A 78 7.71 6.24 2.82
C THR A 78 7.42 7.74 2.89
N SER A 79 6.17 8.14 3.17
CA SER A 79 5.74 9.56 3.13
C SER A 79 6.56 10.47 4.05
N SER A 80 6.97 9.96 5.22
CA SER A 80 7.82 10.69 6.17
C SER A 80 9.20 11.01 5.58
N VAL A 81 9.82 10.05 4.90
CA VAL A 81 11.15 10.18 4.29
C VAL A 81 11.08 11.15 3.12
N ARG A 82 10.02 11.05 2.29
CA ARG A 82 9.80 11.95 1.16
C ARG A 82 9.61 13.40 1.61
N ARG A 83 8.81 13.63 2.66
CA ARG A 83 8.61 14.98 3.24
C ARG A 83 9.90 15.56 3.80
N TRP A 84 10.73 14.75 4.45
CA TRP A 84 12.02 15.20 4.97
C TRP A 84 13.00 15.54 3.84
N ALA A 85 13.11 14.69 2.82
CA ALA A 85 13.95 14.94 1.65
C ALA A 85 13.58 16.24 0.93
N TRP A 86 12.28 16.49 0.76
CA TRP A 86 11.78 17.77 0.20
C TRP A 86 12.16 18.97 1.06
N LYS A 87 12.06 18.85 2.38
CA LYS A 87 12.45 19.92 3.31
C LYS A 87 13.94 20.22 3.22
N ILE A 88 14.79 19.19 3.11
CA ILE A 88 16.24 19.36 2.92
C ILE A 88 16.53 20.02 1.56
N GLN A 89 15.90 19.55 0.47
CA GLN A 89 16.08 20.14 -0.86
C GLN A 89 15.65 21.61 -0.91
N ALA A 90 14.53 21.97 -0.27
CA ALA A 90 14.07 23.36 -0.19
C ALA A 90 15.03 24.24 0.62
N LEU A 91 15.62 23.72 1.69
CA LEU A 91 16.64 24.43 2.45
C LEU A 91 17.92 24.63 1.64
N LEU A 92 18.36 23.61 0.90
CA LEU A 92 19.56 23.68 0.04
C LEU A 92 19.38 24.58 -1.18
N ALA A 93 18.18 24.66 -1.76
CA ALA A 93 17.88 25.53 -2.90
C ALA A 93 17.79 27.02 -2.53
N GLY A 94 17.76 27.35 -1.23
CA GLY A 94 17.78 28.72 -0.71
C GLY A 94 19.17 29.25 -0.35
N PHE A 95 20.24 28.49 -0.63
CA PHE A 95 21.65 28.90 -0.49
C PHE A 95 22.29 29.14 -1.85
#